data_AF-A0A916QSN8-F1
#
_entry.id   AF-A0A916QSN8-F1
#
_cell.length_a   1.000
_cell.length_b   1.000
_cell.length_c   1.000
_cell.angle_alpha   90.00
_cell.angle_beta   90.00
_cell.angle_gamma   90.00
#
_symmetry.space_group_name_H-M   'P 1'
#
loop_
_entity.id
_entity.type
_entity.pdbx_description
1 polymer ?
#
loop_
_entity_poly.entity_id
_entity_poly.type
_entity_poly.pdbx_seq_one_letter_code
_entity_poly.pdbx_strand_id
1 'polypeptide(L)'
;MSLSHKTKGSKRYEKARVRVAKFHAKLKDTRTDFLHKLSTKIICENQTVVLEDLNVSGMVKNRKLSKAISDLGWRQFRTFLEGKAEKYGRDFRVISRP
;
A
#
# COMPACT_ATOMS: atom_id res chain seq x y z
N MET A 1 7.81 -18.32 10.00
CA MET A 1 7.62 -18.56 11.45
C MET A 1 6.14 -18.58 11.76
N SER A 2 5.61 -19.71 12.21
CA SER A 2 4.18 -19.82 12.46
C SER A 2 3.82 -19.55 13.93
N LEU A 3 2.76 -18.77 14.14
CA LEU A 3 2.07 -18.66 15.43
C LEU A 3 1.07 -19.81 15.65
N SER A 4 0.67 -20.53 14.60
CA SER A 4 -0.37 -21.56 14.65
C SER A 4 0.03 -22.78 15.51
N HIS A 5 1.33 -23.07 15.62
CA HIS A 5 1.84 -24.22 16.38
C HIS A 5 2.33 -23.84 17.79
N LYS A 6 2.03 -22.64 18.29
CA LYS A 6 2.51 -22.16 19.58
C LYS A 6 1.35 -21.94 20.56
N THR A 7 1.48 -22.45 21.78
CA THR A 7 0.51 -22.23 22.86
C THR A 7 0.38 -20.75 23.16
N LYS A 8 -0.82 -20.20 22.92
CA LYS A 8 -1.15 -18.79 23.19
C LYS A 8 -0.85 -18.45 24.65
N GLY A 9 -0.25 -17.29 24.90
CA GLY A 9 0.14 -16.84 26.24
C GLY A 9 1.49 -17.37 26.75
N SER A 10 2.09 -18.39 26.11
CA SER A 10 3.44 -18.85 26.49
C SER A 10 4.53 -17.81 26.16
N LYS A 11 5.64 -17.81 26.92
CA LYS A 11 6.82 -16.97 26.64
C LYS A 11 7.35 -17.16 25.20
N ARG A 12 7.23 -18.38 24.64
CA ARG A 12 7.65 -18.70 23.26
C ARG A 12 6.68 -18.18 22.20
N TYR A 13 5.39 -18.08 22.52
CA TYR A 13 4.37 -17.44 21.69
C TYR A 13 4.60 -15.92 21.63
N GLU A 14 4.81 -15.29 22.78
CA GLU A 14 5.07 -13.85 22.86
C GLU A 14 6.26 -13.43 21.99
N LYS A 15 7.40 -14.11 22.15
CA LYS A 15 8.60 -13.85 21.35
C LYS A 15 8.35 -13.99 19.84
N ALA A 16 7.54 -14.95 19.42
CA ALA A 16 7.20 -15.14 18.01
C ALA A 16 6.24 -14.06 17.51
N ARG A 17 5.25 -13.66 18.32
CA ARG A 17 4.28 -12.62 17.97
C ARG A 17 4.97 -11.28 17.72
N VAL A 18 5.87 -10.89 18.63
CA VAL A 18 6.68 -9.67 18.48
C VAL A 18 7.54 -9.73 17.22
N ARG A 19 8.15 -10.88 16.91
CA ARG A 19 8.99 -11.03 15.71
C ARG A 19 8.18 -10.90 14.42
N VAL A 20 7.02 -11.53 14.36
CA VAL A 20 6.09 -11.42 13.22
C VAL A 20 5.61 -9.98 13.06
N ALA A 21 5.23 -9.32 14.16
CA ALA A 21 4.83 -7.92 14.14
C ALA A 21 5.94 -6.99 13.61
N LYS A 22 7.18 -7.16 14.09
CA LYS A 22 8.35 -6.40 13.61
C LYS A 22 8.61 -6.60 12.11
N PHE A 23 8.46 -7.83 11.62
CA PHE A 23 8.61 -8.13 10.20
C PHE A 23 7.54 -7.45 9.35
N HIS A 24 6.26 -7.53 9.76
CA HIS A 24 5.18 -6.83 9.06
C HIS A 24 5.32 -5.31 9.12
N ALA A 25 5.79 -4.75 10.23
CA ALA A 25 6.10 -3.32 10.34
C ALA A 25 7.18 -2.92 9.32
N LYS A 26 8.31 -3.64 9.29
CA LYS A 26 9.39 -3.38 8.32
C LYS A 26 8.89 -3.45 6.87
N LEU A 27 8.08 -4.45 6.53
CA LEU A 27 7.48 -4.55 5.19
C LEU A 27 6.56 -3.37 4.87
N LYS A 28 5.70 -2.98 5.82
CA LYS A 28 4.81 -1.83 5.68
C LYS A 28 5.59 -0.54 5.47
N ASP A 29 6.66 -0.33 6.24
CA ASP A 29 7.49 0.87 6.17
C ASP A 29 8.24 0.92 4.83
N THR A 30 8.82 -0.21 4.40
CA THR A 30 9.50 -0.33 3.10
C THR A 30 8.55 -0.02 1.94
N ARG A 31 7.34 -0.59 1.97
CA ARG A 31 6.31 -0.29 0.96
C ARG A 31 5.91 1.18 0.99
N THR A 32 5.69 1.74 2.17
CA THR A 32 5.25 3.14 2.32
C THR A 32 6.32 4.10 1.79
N ASP A 33 7.60 3.85 2.11
CA ASP A 33 8.73 4.61 1.56
C ASP A 33 8.80 4.54 0.03
N PHE A 34 8.69 3.33 -0.54
CA PHE A 34 8.64 3.16 -2.00
C PHE A 34 7.49 3.96 -2.64
N LEU A 35 6.27 3.83 -2.10
CA LEU A 35 5.10 4.54 -2.61
C LEU A 35 5.26 6.06 -2.49
N HIS A 36 5.87 6.56 -1.40
CA HIS A 36 6.19 7.97 -1.28
C HIS A 36 7.20 8.41 -2.34
N LYS A 37 8.32 7.71 -2.52
CA LYS A 37 9.32 8.08 -3.52
C LYS A 37 8.73 8.08 -4.94
N LEU A 38 7.98 7.04 -5.29
CA LEU A 38 7.33 6.92 -6.59
C LEU A 38 6.30 8.02 -6.84
N SER A 39 5.40 8.27 -5.88
CA SER A 39 4.39 9.34 -6.03
C SER A 39 5.02 10.72 -6.11
N THR A 40 6.09 11.01 -5.34
CA THR A 40 6.82 12.28 -5.48
C THR A 40 7.42 12.39 -6.86
N LYS A 41 8.09 11.34 -7.35
CA LYS A 41 8.71 11.32 -8.68
C LYS A 41 7.68 11.66 -9.76
N ILE A 42 6.56 10.94 -9.80
CA ILE A 42 5.49 11.14 -10.78
C ILE A 42 4.95 12.57 -10.75
N ILE A 43 4.65 13.10 -9.57
CA ILE A 43 4.11 14.46 -9.41
C ILE A 43 5.15 15.52 -9.80
N CYS A 44 6.42 15.34 -9.43
CA CYS A 44 7.44 16.33 -9.75
C CYS A 44 7.75 16.38 -11.26
N GLU A 45 7.76 15.22 -11.92
CA GLU A 45 8.14 15.09 -13.34
C GLU A 45 7.01 15.42 -14.33
N ASN A 46 5.76 15.54 -13.87
CA ASN A 46 4.59 15.75 -14.74
C ASN A 46 3.78 16.97 -14.29
N GLN A 47 3.28 17.77 -15.25
CA GLN A 47 2.38 18.89 -14.97
C GLN A 47 0.95 18.43 -14.66
N THR A 48 0.52 17.37 -15.38
CA THR A 48 -0.80 16.75 -15.22
C THR A 48 -0.64 15.24 -15.06
N VAL A 49 -1.36 14.67 -14.11
CA VAL A 49 -1.43 13.22 -13.85
C VAL A 49 -2.88 12.77 -13.90
N VAL A 50 -3.16 11.79 -14.74
CA VAL A 50 -4.50 11.20 -14.91
C VAL A 50 -4.47 9.76 -14.43
N LEU A 51 -5.36 9.42 -13.50
CA LEU A 51 -5.47 8.08 -12.92
C LEU A 51 -6.83 7.46 -13.30
N GLU A 52 -6.82 6.20 -13.75
CA GLU A 52 -8.07 5.45 -13.92
C GLU A 52 -8.71 5.14 -12.55
N ASP A 53 -10.02 5.35 -12.44
CA ASP A 53 -10.82 4.97 -11.28
C ASP A 53 -10.99 3.45 -11.24
N LEU A 54 -10.00 2.80 -10.65
CA LEU A 54 -10.05 1.37 -10.45
C LEU A 54 -10.89 1.07 -9.20
N ASN A 55 -11.85 0.17 -9.36
CA ASN A 55 -12.58 -0.41 -8.24
C ASN A 55 -11.65 -1.37 -7.44
N VAL A 56 -10.67 -0.81 -6.73
CA VAL A 56 -9.70 -1.56 -5.92
C VAL A 56 -10.43 -2.48 -4.95
N SER A 57 -11.56 -2.03 -4.38
CA SER A 57 -12.39 -2.83 -3.47
C SER A 57 -12.97 -4.08 -4.12
N GLY A 58 -13.35 -4.00 -5.40
CA GLY A 58 -13.77 -5.15 -6.20
C GLY A 58 -12.59 -6.03 -6.59
N MET A 59 -11.46 -5.44 -6.98
CA MET A 59 -10.28 -6.19 -7.41
C MET A 59 -9.67 -7.03 -6.28
N VAL A 60 -9.70 -6.54 -5.02
CA VAL A 60 -9.23 -7.33 -3.86
C VAL A 60 -10.15 -8.49 -3.51
N LYS A 61 -11.37 -8.58 -4.06
CA LYS A 61 -12.24 -9.76 -3.91
C LYS A 61 -11.78 -10.92 -4.80
N ASN A 62 -10.98 -10.66 -5.84
CA ASN A 62 -10.44 -11.71 -6.69
C ASN A 62 -9.35 -12.48 -5.93
N ARG A 63 -9.62 -13.73 -5.54
CA ARG A 63 -8.69 -14.57 -4.75
C ARG A 63 -7.32 -14.78 -5.41
N LYS A 64 -7.21 -14.67 -6.74
CA LYS A 64 -5.93 -14.81 -7.47
C LYS A 64 -5.09 -13.54 -7.40
N LEU A 65 -5.71 -12.37 -7.38
CA LEU A 65 -5.03 -11.07 -7.47
C LEU A 65 -5.02 -10.30 -6.14
N SER A 66 -5.87 -10.67 -5.18
CA SER A 66 -6.09 -9.93 -3.93
C SER A 66 -4.80 -9.66 -3.17
N LYS A 67 -3.93 -10.67 -3.07
CA LYS A 67 -2.63 -10.57 -2.42
C LYS A 67 -1.72 -9.58 -3.14
N ALA A 68 -1.56 -9.71 -4.45
CA ALA A 68 -0.70 -8.82 -5.23
C ALA A 68 -1.18 -7.35 -5.16
N ILE A 69 -2.49 -7.12 -5.30
CA ILE A 69 -3.08 -5.77 -5.22
C ILE A 69 -2.89 -5.17 -3.82
N SER A 70 -3.13 -5.97 -2.77
CA SER A 70 -2.98 -5.52 -1.37
C SER A 70 -1.52 -5.24 -1.02
N ASP A 71 -0.60 -6.10 -1.50
CA ASP A 71 0.83 -5.96 -1.27
C ASP A 71 1.38 -4.70 -1.96
N LEU A 72 0.85 -4.31 -3.13
CA LEU A 72 1.24 -3.09 -3.85
C LEU A 72 0.67 -1.79 -3.26
N GLY A 73 -0.41 -1.84 -2.48
CA GLY A 73 -0.92 -0.66 -1.76
C GLY A 73 -1.59 0.41 -2.64
N TRP A 74 -2.32 0.01 -3.68
CA TRP A 74 -2.92 0.90 -4.70
C TRP A 74 -3.76 2.05 -4.11
N ARG A 75 -4.54 1.78 -3.07
CA ARG A 75 -5.35 2.81 -2.41
C ARG A 75 -4.49 3.88 -1.75
N GLN A 76 -3.41 3.47 -1.06
CA GLN A 76 -2.47 4.40 -0.43
C GLN A 76 -1.71 5.21 -1.47
N PHE A 77 -1.34 4.58 -2.59
CA PHE A 77 -0.66 5.24 -3.69
C PHE A 77 -1.51 6.36 -4.31
N ARG A 78 -2.80 6.11 -4.56
CA ARG A 78 -3.75 7.14 -5.01
C ARG A 78 -3.79 8.32 -4.04
N THR A 79 -3.95 8.07 -2.74
CA THR A 79 -3.95 9.12 -1.71
C THR A 79 -2.65 9.94 -1.72
N PHE A 80 -1.51 9.29 -1.95
CA PHE A 80 -0.23 10.00 -2.03
C PHE A 80 -0.08 10.83 -3.30
N LEU A 81 -0.60 10.38 -4.44
CA LEU A 81 -0.65 11.17 -5.67
C LEU A 81 -1.54 12.40 -5.48
N GLU A 82 -2.77 12.22 -4.98
CA GLU A 82 -3.73 13.30 -4.71
C GLU A 82 -3.12 14.37 -3.80
N GLY A 83 -2.65 13.97 -2.61
CA GLY A 83 -2.11 14.93 -1.64
C GLY A 83 -0.81 15.61 -2.08
N LYS A 84 0.00 14.96 -2.93
CA LYS A 84 1.21 15.58 -3.48
C LYS A 84 0.91 16.47 -4.67
N ALA A 85 -0.05 16.11 -5.51
CA ALA A 85 -0.50 16.97 -6.59
C ALA A 85 -0.97 18.32 -6.03
N GLU A 86 -1.79 18.29 -4.99
CA GLU A 86 -2.20 19.49 -4.25
C GLU A 86 -0.99 20.24 -3.69
N LYS A 87 -0.09 19.54 -2.98
CA LYS A 87 1.11 20.16 -2.38
C LYS A 87 2.03 20.85 -3.39
N TYR A 88 2.21 20.27 -4.57
CA TYR A 88 3.14 20.76 -5.60
C TYR A 88 2.46 21.56 -6.71
N GLY A 89 1.15 21.84 -6.59
CA GLY A 89 0.39 22.59 -7.59
C GLY A 89 0.31 21.87 -8.95
N ARG A 90 0.21 20.54 -8.94
CA ARG A 90 0.02 19.73 -10.15
C ARG A 90 -1.44 19.39 -10.34
N ASP A 91 -1.83 19.27 -11.60
CA ASP A 91 -3.18 18.90 -11.99
C ASP A 91 -3.35 17.38 -11.88
N PHE A 92 -4.26 16.94 -11.02
CA PHE A 92 -4.55 15.51 -10.82
C PHE A 92 -6.02 15.22 -11.11
N ARG A 93 -6.27 14.29 -12.02
CA ARG A 93 -7.64 13.88 -12.39
C ARG A 93 -7.82 12.38 -12.27
N VAL A 94 -8.97 12.00 -11.76
CA VAL A 94 -9.43 10.60 -11.77
C VAL A 94 -10.49 10.46 -12.85
N ILE A 95 -10.31 9.54 -13.77
CA ILE A 95 -11.25 9.27 -14.86
C ILE A 95 -11.90 7.90 -14.68
N SER A 96 -13.19 7.80 -14.91
CA SER A 96 -13.87 6.51 -14.94
C SER A 96 -13.48 5.75 -16.21
N ARG A 97 -13.36 4.42 -16.10
CA ARG A 97 -13.26 3.57 -17.29
C ARG A 97 -14.55 3.67 -18.12
N PRO A 98 -14.48 3.78 -19.45
CA PRO A 98 -15.65 3.59 -20.32
C PRO A 98 -16.17 2.15 -20.25
#